data_AF-S5UQV2-F1
#
_entry.id   AF-S5UQV2-F1
#
_cell.length_a   1.000
_cell.length_b   1.000
_cell.length_c   1.000
_cell.angle_alpha   90.00
_cell.angle_beta   90.00
_cell.angle_gamma   90.00
#
_symmetry.space_group_name_H-M   'P 1'
#
loop_
_entity.id
_entity.type
_entity.pdbx_description
1 polymer ?
#
loop_
_entity_poly.entity_id
_entity_poly.type
_entity_poly.pdbx_seq_one_letter_code
_entity_poly.pdbx_strand_id
1 'polypeptide(L)'
;MVSESYRYVGPPELKAVVRPDRGGCRISSAEEFASWVERSATELGEPFTFVVDLDCVLHLAPRRSEHVACAGGEAVLGAGEISFTCEAGRWGVGDVSNQSTGYCPDVGSWAAVAEALDRAGLSRPPGFTHEVVFRRCPGCQQHNIVREDDFFCVFCGSDLPETWNVDPSS
;
A
#
# COMPACT_ATOMS: atom_id res chain seq x y z
N MET A 1 -4.57 -7.97 -17.18
CA MET A 1 -5.62 -7.45 -16.30
C MET A 1 -5.24 -6.01 -16.02
N VAL A 2 -6.09 -5.03 -16.28
CA VAL A 2 -5.74 -3.62 -16.04
C VAL A 2 -5.92 -3.38 -14.55
N SER A 3 -4.83 -3.15 -13.83
CA SER A 3 -4.88 -2.80 -12.41
C SER A 3 -5.50 -1.41 -12.25
N GLU A 4 -6.46 -1.26 -11.34
CA GLU A 4 -7.02 0.06 -11.01
C GLU A 4 -5.96 0.91 -10.29
N SER A 5 -5.89 2.20 -10.66
CA SER A 5 -5.00 3.15 -10.01
C SER A 5 -5.74 3.94 -8.94
N TYR A 6 -5.05 4.20 -7.83
CA TYR A 6 -5.56 4.90 -6.66
C TYR A 6 -4.87 6.25 -6.55
N ARG A 7 -5.67 7.33 -6.52
CA ARG A 7 -5.14 8.68 -6.28
C ARG A 7 -5.09 8.95 -4.78
N TYR A 8 -4.29 9.92 -4.41
CA TYR A 8 -4.23 10.38 -3.03
C TYR A 8 -5.52 11.12 -2.65
N VAL A 9 -6.20 10.62 -1.62
CA VAL A 9 -7.44 11.16 -1.04
C VAL A 9 -7.26 11.67 0.39
N GLY A 10 -6.03 11.63 0.91
CA GLY A 10 -5.70 12.12 2.24
C GLY A 10 -5.58 13.66 2.32
N PRO A 11 -5.16 14.18 3.48
CA PRO A 11 -4.99 15.62 3.71
C PRO A 11 -4.09 16.30 2.66
N PRO A 12 -4.55 17.34 1.95
CA PRO A 12 -3.80 17.94 0.86
C PRO A 12 -2.47 18.57 1.32
N GLU A 13 -2.34 18.94 2.59
CA GLU A 13 -1.13 19.49 3.18
C GLU A 13 0.03 18.49 3.15
N LEU A 14 -0.26 17.20 3.32
CA LEU A 14 0.74 16.13 3.25
C LEU A 14 1.24 15.94 1.82
N LYS A 15 0.35 16.06 0.82
CA LYS A 15 0.75 16.03 -0.59
C LYS A 15 1.57 17.27 -0.98
N ALA A 16 1.21 18.45 -0.47
CA ALA A 16 1.87 19.71 -0.81
C ALA A 16 3.34 19.80 -0.37
N VAL A 17 3.74 19.03 0.66
CA VAL A 17 5.12 19.01 1.15
C VAL A 17 5.98 17.90 0.54
N VAL A 18 5.40 17.05 -0.32
CA VAL A 18 6.15 15.98 -1.00
C VAL A 18 7.15 16.61 -1.95
N ARG A 19 8.39 16.12 -1.87
CA ARG A 19 9.46 16.51 -2.79
C ARG A 19 9.71 15.36 -3.76
N PRO A 20 9.74 15.62 -5.09
CA PRO A 20 9.92 14.56 -6.10
C PRO A 20 11.21 13.75 -5.93
N ASP A 21 12.24 14.33 -5.32
CA ASP A 21 13.57 13.73 -5.09
C ASP A 21 13.65 12.89 -3.80
N ARG A 22 12.58 12.83 -3.00
CA ARG A 22 12.52 12.12 -1.71
C ARG A 22 11.45 11.03 -1.66
N GLY A 23 11.22 10.39 -2.81
CA GLY A 23 10.39 9.19 -2.90
C GLY A 23 10.94 7.99 -2.14
N GLY A 24 10.16 6.92 -2.10
CA GLY A 24 10.63 5.62 -1.62
C GLY A 24 11.80 5.09 -2.45
N CYS A 25 12.57 4.18 -1.87
CA CYS A 25 13.59 3.45 -2.60
C CYS A 25 12.91 2.51 -3.59
N ARG A 26 13.11 2.76 -4.89
CA ARG A 26 12.64 1.91 -5.98
C ARG A 26 13.35 0.55 -5.96
N ILE A 27 12.57 -0.53 -6.03
CA ILE A 27 13.02 -1.92 -6.06
C ILE A 27 12.32 -2.64 -7.20
N SER A 28 13.09 -2.97 -8.24
CA SER A 28 12.62 -3.60 -9.48
C SER A 28 13.27 -4.95 -9.77
N SER A 29 14.21 -5.38 -8.92
CA SER A 29 14.92 -6.65 -9.05
C SER A 29 15.38 -7.19 -7.70
N ALA A 30 15.75 -8.48 -7.69
CA ALA A 30 16.33 -9.13 -6.51
C ALA A 30 17.67 -8.49 -6.08
N GLU A 31 18.48 -8.02 -7.03
CA GLU A 31 19.77 -7.37 -6.75
C GLU A 31 19.58 -5.99 -6.09
N GLU A 32 18.58 -5.22 -6.55
CA GLU A 32 18.20 -3.95 -5.94
C GLU A 32 17.66 -4.18 -4.53
N PHE A 33 16.84 -5.21 -4.32
CA PHE A 33 16.34 -5.58 -2.99
C PHE A 33 17.48 -5.97 -2.05
N ALA A 34 18.41 -6.83 -2.49
CA ALA A 34 19.56 -7.26 -1.69
C ALA A 34 20.43 -6.06 -1.28
N SER A 35 20.68 -5.14 -2.20
CA SER A 35 21.47 -3.91 -1.92
C SER A 35 20.73 -2.95 -0.97
N TRP A 36 19.41 -2.93 -1.01
CA TRP A 36 18.59 -2.12 -0.12
C TRP A 36 18.53 -2.70 1.30
N VAL A 37 18.29 -4.00 1.43
CA VAL A 37 18.09 -4.65 2.72
C VAL A 37 19.35 -4.61 3.60
N GLU A 38 20.54 -4.68 3.00
CA GLU A 38 21.81 -4.50 3.70
C GLU A 38 21.93 -3.11 4.35
N ARG A 39 21.42 -2.07 3.68
CA ARG A 39 21.44 -0.68 4.19
C ARG A 39 20.36 -0.43 5.25
N SER A 40 19.26 -1.18 5.19
CA SER A 40 18.10 -1.05 6.09
C SER A 40 18.07 -2.13 7.19
N ALA A 41 19.17 -2.86 7.40
CA ALA A 41 19.22 -4.00 8.31
C ALA A 41 18.78 -3.67 9.75
N THR A 42 19.04 -2.46 10.24
CA THR A 42 18.64 -2.00 11.58
C THR A 42 17.14 -1.77 11.74
N GLU A 43 16.42 -1.63 10.64
CA GLU A 43 14.98 -1.31 10.59
C GLU A 43 14.11 -2.55 10.34
N LEU A 44 14.71 -3.72 10.04
CA LEU A 44 13.99 -4.95 9.71
C LEU A 44 13.07 -5.48 10.82
N GLY A 45 13.24 -5.02 12.06
CA GLY A 45 12.32 -5.32 13.15
C GLY A 45 10.97 -4.59 13.05
N GLU A 46 10.85 -3.64 12.13
CA GLU A 46 9.66 -2.82 11.91
C GLU A 46 9.11 -2.99 10.47
N PRO A 47 7.78 -2.98 10.28
CA PRO A 47 7.20 -2.94 8.94
C PRO A 47 7.53 -1.63 8.21
N PHE A 48 7.83 -1.73 6.92
CA PHE A 48 8.09 -0.62 6.01
C PHE A 48 6.81 -0.09 5.38
N THR A 49 6.79 1.21 5.10
CA THR A 49 5.80 1.80 4.19
C THR A 49 6.15 1.36 2.76
N PHE A 50 5.17 0.86 2.01
CA PHE A 50 5.36 0.57 0.59
C PHE A 50 4.29 1.21 -0.28
N VAL A 51 4.67 1.46 -1.53
CA VAL A 51 3.74 1.70 -2.63
C VAL A 51 4.16 0.90 -3.86
N VAL A 52 3.21 0.62 -4.75
CA VAL A 52 3.47 0.10 -6.09
C VAL A 52 3.11 1.19 -7.07
N ASP A 53 4.08 1.62 -7.88
CA ASP A 53 3.85 2.65 -8.88
C ASP A 53 3.07 2.11 -10.09
N LEU A 54 2.80 2.99 -11.06
CA LEU A 54 2.04 2.66 -12.28
C LEU A 54 2.78 1.71 -13.23
N ASP A 55 4.09 1.52 -13.05
CA ASP A 55 4.92 0.59 -13.83
C ASP A 55 5.02 -0.80 -13.16
N CYS A 56 4.21 -1.05 -12.13
CA CYS A 56 4.27 -2.23 -11.25
C CYS A 56 5.64 -2.40 -10.57
N VAL A 57 6.25 -1.30 -10.12
CA VAL A 57 7.52 -1.33 -9.36
C VAL A 57 7.26 -1.02 -7.89
N LEU A 58 7.93 -1.77 -7.01
CA LEU A 58 7.86 -1.59 -5.57
C LEU A 58 8.71 -0.40 -5.14
N HIS A 59 8.16 0.47 -4.29
CA HIS A 59 8.91 1.52 -3.61
C HIS A 59 8.79 1.32 -2.10
N LEU A 60 9.92 1.40 -1.40
CA LEU A 60 10.01 1.15 0.04
C LEU A 60 10.49 2.39 0.79
N ALA A 61 9.89 2.67 1.93
CA ALA A 61 10.31 3.71 2.85
C ALA A 61 10.26 3.21 4.30
N PRO A 62 11.06 3.77 5.22
CA PRO A 62 11.00 3.43 6.64
C PRO A 62 9.59 3.55 7.21
N ARG A 63 9.33 2.83 8.31
CA ARG A 63 8.06 2.89 9.05
C ARG A 63 7.69 4.34 9.37
N ARG A 64 6.39 4.66 9.33
CA ARG A 64 5.81 6.00 9.56
C ARG A 64 6.13 7.04 8.48
N SER A 65 6.75 6.64 7.38
CA SER A 65 6.76 7.49 6.18
C SER A 65 5.35 7.56 5.61
N GLU A 66 4.92 8.76 5.21
CA GLU A 66 3.66 8.94 4.50
C GLU A 66 3.70 8.23 3.14
N HIS A 67 2.66 7.46 2.81
CA HIS A 67 2.57 6.79 1.50
C HIS A 67 2.68 7.77 0.34
N VAL A 68 2.12 8.99 0.49
CA VAL A 68 2.17 10.02 -0.56
C VAL A 68 3.58 10.53 -0.80
N ALA A 69 4.41 10.58 0.24
CA ALA A 69 5.82 10.87 0.10
C ALA A 69 6.56 9.71 -0.56
N CYS A 70 6.27 8.46 -0.14
CA CYS A 70 6.82 7.25 -0.74
C CYS A 70 6.54 7.17 -2.26
N ALA A 71 5.32 7.56 -2.67
CA ALA A 71 4.89 7.62 -4.08
C ALA A 71 5.37 8.85 -4.85
N GLY A 72 6.10 9.78 -4.22
CA GLY A 72 6.47 11.05 -4.86
C GLY A 72 5.27 11.95 -5.22
N GLY A 73 4.09 11.72 -4.62
CA GLY A 73 2.86 12.47 -4.86
C GLY A 73 1.96 11.90 -5.97
N GLU A 74 2.39 10.82 -6.62
CA GLU A 74 1.72 10.21 -7.76
C GLU A 74 0.59 9.25 -7.37
N ALA A 75 -0.20 8.83 -8.36
CA ALA A 75 -1.13 7.71 -8.19
C ALA A 75 -0.36 6.38 -8.09
N VAL A 76 -0.97 5.40 -7.43
CA VAL A 76 -0.35 4.09 -7.14
C VAL A 76 -1.27 2.95 -7.57
N LEU A 77 -0.73 1.77 -7.79
CA LEU A 77 -1.50 0.53 -7.99
C LEU A 77 -1.74 -0.22 -6.67
N GLY A 78 -1.00 0.12 -5.62
CA GLY A 78 -1.16 -0.42 -4.28
C GLY A 78 -0.34 0.39 -3.27
N ALA A 79 -0.76 0.38 -2.00
CA ALA A 79 -0.07 1.06 -0.91
C ALA A 79 -0.40 0.37 0.41
N GLY A 80 0.56 0.33 1.33
CA GLY A 80 0.33 -0.24 2.65
C GLY A 80 1.59 -0.40 3.48
N GLU A 81 1.58 -1.41 4.36
CA GLU A 81 2.73 -1.78 5.19
C GLU A 81 3.20 -3.19 4.84
N ILE A 82 4.53 -3.41 4.86
CA ILE A 82 5.15 -4.69 4.54
C ILE A 82 6.34 -4.99 5.46
N SER A 83 6.48 -6.23 5.91
CA SER A 83 7.67 -6.72 6.61
C SER A 83 8.36 -7.81 5.81
N PHE A 84 9.64 -8.03 6.07
CA PHE A 84 10.46 -9.01 5.35
C PHE A 84 11.07 -10.02 6.31
N THR A 85 11.15 -11.26 5.87
CA THR A 85 11.81 -12.35 6.58
C THR A 85 12.85 -12.99 5.65
N CYS A 86 13.90 -13.56 6.24
CA CYS A 86 14.92 -14.29 5.51
C CYS A 86 15.03 -15.70 6.08
N GLU A 87 14.71 -16.69 5.26
CA GLU A 87 14.77 -18.10 5.62
C GLU A 87 15.74 -18.82 4.69
N ALA A 88 16.74 -19.50 5.28
CA ALA A 88 17.78 -20.21 4.52
C ALA A 88 18.43 -19.38 3.40
N GLY A 89 18.60 -18.07 3.62
CA GLY A 89 19.19 -17.14 2.66
C GLY A 89 18.27 -16.68 1.53
N ARG A 90 16.96 -16.99 1.60
CA ARG A 90 15.94 -16.49 0.68
C ARG A 90 15.06 -15.47 1.38
N TRP A 91 14.90 -14.32 0.73
CA TRP A 91 14.01 -13.27 1.22
C TRP A 91 12.56 -13.52 0.82
N GLY A 92 11.68 -13.25 1.77
CA GLY A 92 10.24 -13.30 1.58
C GLY A 92 9.54 -12.19 2.35
N VAL A 93 8.27 -12.02 2.04
CA VAL A 93 7.35 -11.16 2.77
C VAL A 93 6.91 -11.89 4.04
N GLY A 94 7.10 -11.26 5.20
CA GLY A 94 6.56 -11.74 6.47
C GLY A 94 5.08 -11.41 6.57
N ASP A 95 4.79 -10.12 6.71
CA ASP A 95 3.44 -9.56 6.76
C ASP A 95 3.27 -8.50 5.68
N VAL A 96 2.05 -8.40 5.14
CA VAL A 96 1.71 -7.36 4.18
C VAL A 96 0.25 -6.98 4.30
N SER A 97 -0.02 -5.68 4.31
CA SER A 97 -1.36 -5.09 4.35
C SER A 97 -1.54 -4.06 3.25
N ASN A 98 -2.79 -3.78 2.89
CA ASN A 98 -3.16 -2.64 2.05
C ASN A 98 -3.51 -1.39 2.89
N GLN A 99 -3.02 -1.31 4.13
CA GLN A 99 -3.38 -0.24 5.06
C GLN A 99 -2.70 1.09 4.68
N SER A 100 -3.40 1.87 3.85
CA SER A 100 -3.05 3.27 3.58
C SER A 100 -4.29 4.14 3.68
N THR A 101 -4.34 5.02 4.69
CA THR A 101 -5.47 5.96 4.86
C THR A 101 -5.41 7.14 3.89
N GLY A 102 -4.28 7.31 3.20
CA GLY A 102 -4.07 8.35 2.18
C GLY A 102 -4.47 7.93 0.76
N TYR A 103 -4.36 6.64 0.43
CA TYR A 103 -4.74 6.11 -0.89
C TYR A 103 -5.94 5.16 -0.85
N CYS A 104 -6.19 4.52 0.30
CA CYS A 104 -7.29 3.59 0.54
C CYS A 104 -7.46 2.52 -0.56
N PRO A 105 -6.40 1.79 -0.97
CA PRO A 105 -6.50 0.83 -2.07
C PRO A 105 -7.44 -0.34 -1.75
N ASP A 106 -8.16 -0.83 -2.75
CA ASP A 106 -9.05 -1.99 -2.59
C ASP A 106 -8.25 -3.30 -2.45
N VAL A 107 -8.89 -4.36 -1.95
CA VAL A 107 -8.30 -5.71 -1.87
C VAL A 107 -7.84 -6.22 -3.25
N GLY A 108 -8.51 -5.78 -4.32
CA GLY A 108 -8.10 -6.06 -5.71
C GLY A 108 -6.71 -5.54 -6.08
N SER A 109 -6.15 -4.55 -5.34
CA SER A 109 -4.78 -4.06 -5.53
C SER A 109 -3.70 -5.14 -5.34
N TRP A 110 -4.04 -6.24 -4.65
CA TRP A 110 -3.13 -7.36 -4.43
C TRP A 110 -2.47 -7.86 -5.72
N ALA A 111 -3.18 -7.88 -6.85
CA ALA A 111 -2.61 -8.36 -8.11
C ALA A 111 -1.36 -7.56 -8.54
N ALA A 112 -1.39 -6.24 -8.38
CA ALA A 112 -0.25 -5.37 -8.70
C ALA A 112 0.88 -5.51 -7.65
N VAL A 113 0.51 -5.67 -6.37
CA VAL A 113 1.48 -5.93 -5.29
C VAL A 113 2.21 -7.25 -5.51
N ALA A 114 1.47 -8.31 -5.83
CA ALA A 114 2.02 -9.62 -6.15
C ALA A 114 3.00 -9.56 -7.33
N GLU A 115 2.64 -8.85 -8.40
CA GLU A 115 3.53 -8.66 -9.55
C GLU A 115 4.81 -7.90 -9.18
N ALA A 116 4.69 -6.81 -8.42
CA ALA A 116 5.85 -6.03 -7.98
C ALA A 116 6.80 -6.85 -7.09
N LEU A 117 6.25 -7.67 -6.20
CA LEU A 117 7.02 -8.59 -5.34
C LEU A 117 7.72 -9.68 -6.15
N ASP A 118 7.03 -10.26 -7.14
CA ASP A 118 7.61 -11.26 -8.04
C ASP A 118 8.78 -10.68 -8.84
N ARG A 119 8.65 -9.44 -9.34
CA ARG A 119 9.73 -8.70 -10.02
C ARG A 119 10.91 -8.41 -9.09
N ALA A 120 10.64 -8.05 -7.83
CA ALA A 120 11.66 -7.86 -6.80
C ALA A 120 12.33 -9.18 -6.35
N GLY A 121 11.89 -10.34 -6.86
CA GLY A 121 12.45 -11.65 -6.51
C GLY A 121 12.12 -12.10 -5.09
N LEU A 122 11.05 -11.58 -4.50
CA LEU A 122 10.62 -11.87 -3.14
C LEU A 122 9.59 -13.01 -3.13
N SER A 123 9.76 -13.96 -2.20
CA SER A 123 8.69 -14.92 -1.92
C SER A 123 7.50 -14.18 -1.28
N ARG A 124 6.27 -14.45 -1.72
CA ARG A 124 5.08 -13.74 -1.23
C ARG A 124 3.96 -14.70 -0.80
N PRO A 125 3.08 -14.26 0.13
CA PRO A 125 1.83 -14.96 0.41
C PRO A 125 0.90 -15.01 -0.83
N PRO A 126 -0.21 -15.76 -0.79
CA PRO A 126 -1.18 -15.77 -1.89
C PRO A 126 -2.07 -14.51 -1.96
N GLY A 127 -2.13 -13.72 -0.88
CA GLY A 127 -2.97 -12.54 -0.66
C GLY A 127 -2.33 -11.61 0.38
N PHE A 128 -2.99 -10.52 0.72
CA PHE A 128 -2.57 -9.72 1.89
C PHE A 128 -2.67 -10.58 3.16
N THR A 129 -1.68 -10.50 4.05
CA THR A 129 -1.80 -11.18 5.35
C THR A 129 -2.78 -10.44 6.26
N HIS A 130 -2.94 -9.14 6.04
CA HIS A 130 -3.91 -8.29 6.74
C HIS A 130 -4.64 -7.39 5.73
N GLU A 131 -5.87 -7.76 5.40
CA GLU A 131 -6.73 -6.99 4.49
C GLU A 131 -7.48 -5.88 5.23
N VAL A 132 -7.58 -4.73 4.57
CA VAL A 132 -8.33 -3.56 5.05
C VAL A 132 -9.29 -3.12 3.96
N VAL A 133 -10.59 -3.24 4.24
CA VAL A 133 -11.65 -2.89 3.29
C VAL A 133 -12.08 -1.45 3.54
N PHE A 134 -11.59 -0.52 2.70
CA PHE A 134 -11.93 0.89 2.79
C PHE A 134 -13.23 1.22 2.04
N ARG A 135 -14.11 1.98 2.68
CA ARG A 135 -15.34 2.51 2.06
C ARG A 135 -15.55 3.96 2.41
N ARG A 136 -16.18 4.71 1.52
CA ARG A 136 -16.59 6.10 1.75
C ARG A 136 -18.09 6.14 1.96
N CYS A 137 -18.55 6.61 3.11
CA CYS A 137 -19.97 6.63 3.42
C CYS A 137 -20.72 7.63 2.52
N PRO A 138 -21.77 7.22 1.78
CA PRO A 138 -22.58 8.16 0.99
C PRO A 138 -23.33 9.19 1.83
N GLY A 139 -23.66 8.87 3.08
CA GLY A 139 -24.37 9.77 4.01
C GLY A 139 -23.49 10.89 4.57
N CYS A 140 -22.43 10.52 5.30
CA CYS A 140 -21.57 11.49 6.01
C CYS A 140 -20.21 11.75 5.34
N GLN A 141 -19.94 11.10 4.21
CA GLN A 141 -18.70 11.25 3.42
C GLN A 141 -17.40 10.81 4.13
N GLN A 142 -17.49 10.22 5.33
CA GLN A 142 -16.33 9.72 6.07
C GLN A 142 -15.79 8.43 5.46
N HIS A 143 -14.45 8.27 5.50
CA HIS A 143 -13.80 7.00 5.19
C HIS A 143 -13.94 6.04 6.38
N ASN A 144 -14.34 4.81 6.07
CA ASN A 144 -14.57 3.74 7.01
C ASN A 144 -13.68 2.56 6.66
N ILE A 145 -13.40 1.75 7.67
CA ILE A 145 -12.84 0.41 7.51
C ILE A 145 -13.95 -0.57 7.88
N VAL A 146 -14.36 -1.41 6.92
CA VAL A 146 -15.30 -2.50 7.17
C VAL A 146 -14.60 -3.55 8.03
N ARG A 147 -15.30 -4.05 9.04
CA ARG A 147 -14.83 -5.10 9.95
C ARG A 147 -15.82 -6.26 9.86
N GLU A 148 -15.32 -7.48 9.85
CA GLU A 148 -16.15 -8.70 9.94
C GLU A 148 -17.26 -8.76 8.86
N ASP A 149 -16.99 -8.21 7.67
CA ASP A 149 -17.95 -8.09 6.55
C ASP A 149 -19.23 -7.29 6.86
N ASP A 150 -19.21 -6.46 7.90
CA ASP A 150 -20.33 -5.60 8.28
C ASP A 150 -20.23 -4.21 7.62
N PHE A 151 -21.03 -4.01 6.56
CA PHE A 151 -21.03 -2.79 5.75
C PHE A 151 -21.89 -1.67 6.35
N PHE A 152 -21.53 -1.16 7.52
CA PHE A 152 -22.16 0.04 8.10
C PHE A 152 -21.13 1.12 8.47
N CYS A 153 -21.55 2.38 8.35
CA CYS A 153 -20.74 3.52 8.72
C CYS A 153 -20.71 3.67 10.24
N VAL A 154 -19.53 3.58 10.85
CA VAL A 154 -19.39 3.73 12.32
C VAL A 154 -19.71 5.14 12.81
N PHE A 155 -19.73 6.14 11.92
CA PHE A 155 -19.96 7.54 12.27
C PHE A 155 -21.43 7.95 12.25
N CYS A 156 -22.24 7.40 11.33
CA CYS A 156 -23.64 7.81 11.16
C CYS A 156 -24.63 6.65 11.07
N GLY A 157 -24.16 5.39 11.11
CA GLY A 157 -25.00 4.19 11.07
C GLY A 157 -25.63 3.87 9.71
N SER A 158 -25.31 4.64 8.65
CA SER A 158 -25.81 4.35 7.30
C SER A 158 -25.07 3.18 6.66
N ASP A 159 -25.75 2.46 5.76
CA ASP A 159 -25.14 1.38 4.98
C ASP A 159 -23.97 1.88 4.12
N LEU A 160 -22.94 1.05 4.00
CA LEU A 160 -21.77 1.26 3.15
C LEU A 160 -21.90 0.45 1.86
N PRO A 161 -21.38 0.93 0.73
CA PRO A 161 -21.37 0.14 -0.51
C PRO A 161 -20.51 -1.13 -0.40
N GLU A 162 -20.96 -2.22 -1.00
CA GLU A 162 -20.20 -3.47 -1.10
C GLU A 162 -18.97 -3.32 -2.00
N THR A 163 -19.05 -2.48 -3.03
CA THR A 163 -17.93 -2.18 -3.93
C THR A 163 -17.12 -0.98 -3.44
N TRP A 164 -15.82 -0.99 -3.75
CA TRP A 164 -14.95 0.14 -3.43
C TRP A 164 -15.44 1.45 -4.08
N ASN A 165 -15.41 2.55 -3.32
CA ASN A 165 -16.00 3.83 -3.73
C ASN A 165 -15.27 5.07 -3.18
N VAL A 166 -13.99 4.93 -2.81
CA VAL A 166 -13.27 5.99 -2.09
C VAL A 166 -12.83 7.12 -3.02
N ASP A 167 -12.27 6.80 -4.18
CA ASP A 167 -12.01 7.73 -5.29
C ASP A 167 -12.47 7.09 -6.59
N PRO A 168 -13.80 7.01 -6.83
CA PRO A 168 -14.29 6.46 -8.09
C PRO A 168 -13.67 7.26 -9.23
N SER A 169 -13.00 6.57 -10.15
CA SER A 169 -12.56 7.12 -11.42
C SER A 169 -13.77 7.76 -12.09
N SER A 170 -13.77 9.09 -12.17
CA SER A 170 -14.83 9.88 -12.78
C SER A 170 -15.05 9.52 -14.25
#